data_AF-E4NIN4-F1
#
_entry.id   AF-E4NIN4-F1
#
_cell.length_a   1.000
_cell.length_b   1.000
_cell.length_c   1.000
_cell.angle_alpha   90.00
_cell.angle_beta   90.00
_cell.angle_gamma   90.00
#
_symmetry.space_group_name_H-M   'P 1'
#
loop_
_entity.id
_entity.type
_entity.pdbx_description
1 polymer ?
#
loop_
_entity_poly.entity_id
_entity_poly.type
_entity_poly.pdbx_seq_one_letter_code
_entity_poly.pdbx_strand_id
1 'polypeptide(L)'
;MGSTDTAERDAGRERGAEHGTALVERAIAAVATDPSRLVLDHDRFAGPWVEGALRPRAIESFPSGHPLSPALRAWLAYDSGMLERHGWFDERGALAPRTLGEIAVEEYGELWGSCFEPFSGLFGECFLLPGGSDSRRVLSVGPNGERDELGEYPVFALDVDDLPYAVLMYPGFDVYLAATAGLLPPGDLPGYDALKHDPRYAHRMRAHARGRLKGEYDLLCLP
;
A
#
# COMPACT_ATOMS: atom_id res chain seq x y z
N MET A 1 11.47 12.32 41.62
CA MET A 1 12.13 12.34 40.30
C MET A 1 12.12 10.90 39.79
N GLY A 2 11.34 10.60 38.75
CA GLY A 2 11.13 9.22 38.29
C GLY A 2 9.87 8.99 37.44
N SER A 3 9.09 10.04 37.16
CA SER A 3 7.81 9.92 36.42
C SER A 3 7.89 10.33 34.94
N THR A 4 8.98 10.96 34.51
CA THR A 4 9.16 11.45 33.12
C THR A 4 9.78 10.41 32.19
N ASP A 5 10.64 9.52 32.70
CA ASP A 5 11.36 8.50 31.90
C ASP A 5 10.41 7.35 31.43
N THR A 6 9.35 7.06 32.19
CA THR A 6 8.34 6.05 31.80
C THR A 6 7.38 6.58 30.72
N ALA A 7 6.97 7.84 30.83
CA ALA A 7 6.04 8.46 29.88
C ALA A 7 6.67 8.73 28.50
N GLU A 8 7.96 9.09 28.44
CA GLU A 8 8.70 9.24 27.17
C GLU A 8 8.96 7.88 26.50
N ARG A 9 9.19 6.82 27.27
CA ARG A 9 9.31 5.45 26.76
C ARG A 9 7.98 4.90 26.25
N ASP A 10 6.88 5.12 26.96
CA ASP A 10 5.56 4.71 26.50
C ASP A 10 5.13 5.50 25.26
N ALA A 11 5.35 6.82 25.19
CA ALA A 11 5.08 7.61 23.99
C ALA A 11 6.01 7.28 22.81
N GLY A 12 7.23 6.81 23.07
CA GLY A 12 8.14 6.26 22.05
C GLY A 12 7.70 4.89 21.53
N ARG A 13 7.15 4.05 22.42
CA ARG A 13 6.62 2.72 22.11
C ARG A 13 5.27 2.80 21.37
N GLU A 14 4.42 3.76 21.74
CA GLU A 14 3.17 4.08 21.04
C GLU A 14 3.45 4.63 19.63
N ARG A 15 4.40 5.56 19.46
CA ARG A 15 4.84 6.03 18.13
C ARG A 15 5.43 4.92 17.27
N GLY A 16 6.16 3.97 17.87
CA GLY A 16 6.65 2.78 17.17
C GLY A 16 5.53 1.84 16.70
N ALA A 17 4.40 1.79 17.42
CA ALA A 17 3.25 0.96 17.09
C ALA A 17 2.36 1.54 15.97
N GLU A 18 2.61 2.78 15.55
CA GLU A 18 1.88 3.48 14.49
C GLU A 18 2.54 3.36 13.12
N HIS A 19 3.68 2.66 13.01
CA HIS A 19 4.43 2.49 11.76
C HIS A 19 5.13 1.13 11.66
N GLY A 20 5.56 0.80 10.43
CA GLY A 20 6.49 -0.28 10.11
C GLY A 20 6.02 -1.65 10.60
N THR A 21 6.99 -2.46 11.03
CA THR A 21 6.76 -3.86 11.44
C THR A 21 5.73 -3.98 12.57
N ALA A 22 5.79 -3.12 13.60
CA ALA A 22 4.86 -3.21 14.73
C ALA A 22 3.41 -2.93 14.32
N LEU A 23 3.20 -2.00 13.38
CA LEU A 23 1.87 -1.74 12.84
C LEU A 23 1.34 -2.93 12.02
N VAL A 24 2.20 -3.57 11.25
CA VAL A 24 1.83 -4.75 10.44
C VAL A 24 1.54 -5.96 11.30
N GLU A 25 2.30 -6.18 12.37
CA GLU A 25 2.02 -7.24 13.34
C GLU A 25 0.64 -7.06 13.99
N ARG A 26 0.23 -5.81 14.28
CA ARG A 26 -1.12 -5.50 14.75
C ARG A 26 -2.17 -5.79 13.67
N ALA A 27 -1.92 -5.44 12.42
CA ALA A 27 -2.82 -5.75 11.29
C ALA A 27 -2.99 -7.27 11.12
N ILE A 28 -1.89 -8.04 11.16
CA ILE A 28 -1.90 -9.50 11.14
C ILE A 28 -2.70 -10.04 12.32
N ALA A 29 -2.48 -9.54 13.54
CA ALA A 29 -3.22 -9.98 14.73
C ALA A 29 -4.73 -9.71 14.59
N ALA A 30 -5.12 -8.55 14.06
CA ALA A 30 -6.52 -8.21 13.82
C ALA A 30 -7.17 -9.05 12.70
N VAL A 31 -6.41 -9.40 11.66
CA VAL A 31 -6.88 -10.33 10.63
C VAL A 31 -7.01 -11.75 11.21
N ALA A 32 -6.06 -12.19 12.01
CA ALA A 32 -6.07 -13.53 12.60
C ALA A 32 -7.27 -13.78 13.53
N THR A 33 -7.89 -12.74 14.09
CA THR A 33 -9.12 -12.88 14.88
C THR A 33 -10.36 -13.22 14.05
N ASP A 34 -10.41 -12.77 12.79
CA ASP A 34 -11.46 -13.11 11.84
C ASP A 34 -10.89 -13.14 10.41
N PRO A 35 -10.22 -14.24 10.02
CA PRO A 35 -9.57 -14.37 8.71
C PRO A 35 -10.55 -14.32 7.54
N SER A 36 -11.81 -14.69 7.79
CA SER A 36 -12.86 -14.76 6.78
C SER A 36 -13.56 -13.43 6.50
N ARG A 37 -13.30 -12.39 7.31
CA ARG A 37 -13.87 -11.06 7.05
C ARG A 37 -13.37 -10.53 5.71
N LEU A 38 -14.22 -9.76 5.03
CA LEU A 38 -13.85 -9.12 3.77
C LEU A 38 -12.67 -8.17 3.98
N VAL A 39 -11.80 -8.09 2.97
CA VAL A 39 -10.73 -7.08 2.94
C VAL A 39 -11.35 -5.68 2.89
N LEU A 40 -12.42 -5.53 2.11
CA LEU A 40 -13.18 -4.31 1.96
C LEU A 40 -14.66 -4.57 2.27
N ASP A 41 -15.18 -3.96 3.34
CA ASP A 41 -16.57 -4.18 3.79
C ASP A 41 -17.62 -3.78 2.73
N HIS A 42 -17.26 -2.87 1.83
CA HIS A 42 -18.14 -2.36 0.78
C HIS A 42 -17.97 -3.07 -0.57
N ASP A 43 -16.97 -3.94 -0.72
CA ASP A 43 -16.73 -4.68 -1.96
C ASP A 43 -16.51 -6.17 -1.68
N ARG A 44 -17.56 -6.96 -1.96
CA ARG A 44 -17.50 -8.43 -1.81
C ARG A 44 -16.51 -9.10 -2.77
N PHE A 45 -16.16 -8.45 -3.89
CA PHE A 45 -15.31 -9.05 -4.91
C PHE A 45 -13.82 -9.00 -4.53
N ALA A 46 -13.41 -8.08 -3.65
CA ALA A 46 -12.10 -8.10 -3.01
C ALA A 46 -11.84 -9.39 -2.20
N GLY A 47 -12.90 -10.06 -1.76
CA GLY A 47 -12.86 -11.33 -1.03
C GLY A 47 -12.39 -11.19 0.41
N PRO A 48 -12.22 -12.32 1.13
CA PRO A 48 -11.79 -12.33 2.52
C PRO A 48 -10.29 -12.06 2.66
N TRP A 49 -9.84 -11.63 3.85
CA TRP A 49 -8.40 -11.48 4.12
C TRP A 49 -7.62 -12.76 3.89
N VAL A 50 -8.13 -13.89 4.38
CA VAL A 50 -7.55 -15.21 4.19
C VAL A 50 -8.64 -16.14 3.68
N GLU A 51 -8.33 -16.86 2.61
CA GLU A 51 -9.22 -17.86 2.02
C GLU A 51 -8.62 -19.25 2.21
N GLY A 52 -9.28 -20.08 3.02
CA GLY A 52 -8.81 -21.43 3.32
C GLY A 52 -7.58 -21.43 4.24
N ALA A 53 -6.61 -22.28 3.93
CA ALA A 53 -5.38 -22.40 4.70
C ALA A 53 -4.43 -21.23 4.41
N LEU A 54 -3.64 -20.83 5.43
CA LEU A 54 -2.59 -19.83 5.27
C LEU A 54 -1.57 -20.28 4.22
N ARG A 55 -1.16 -19.34 3.36
CA ARG A 55 -0.20 -19.54 2.28
C ARG A 55 1.02 -18.64 2.48
N PRO A 56 1.89 -18.90 3.47
CA PRO A 56 3.08 -18.11 3.67
C PRO A 56 4.06 -18.30 2.51
N ARG A 57 4.73 -17.22 2.09
CA ARG A 57 5.76 -17.22 1.05
C ARG A 57 7.01 -16.50 1.52
N ALA A 58 8.16 -17.13 1.28
CA ALA A 58 9.47 -16.52 1.50
C ALA A 58 9.96 -15.90 0.19
N ILE A 59 10.01 -14.58 0.14
CA ILE A 59 10.49 -13.81 -1.03
C ILE A 59 11.61 -12.89 -0.56
N GLU A 60 12.72 -12.89 -1.30
CA GLU A 60 13.91 -12.13 -0.92
C GLU A 60 13.82 -10.68 -1.40
N SER A 61 13.48 -10.48 -2.68
CA SER A 61 13.44 -9.20 -3.38
C SER A 61 12.37 -9.15 -4.47
N PHE A 62 12.08 -7.95 -4.97
CA PHE A 62 11.36 -7.75 -6.23
C PHE A 62 12.20 -8.20 -7.44
N PRO A 63 11.58 -8.42 -8.62
CA PRO A 63 12.32 -8.80 -9.83
C PRO A 63 13.36 -7.78 -10.29
N SER A 64 13.13 -6.48 -10.04
CA SER A 64 14.12 -5.40 -10.20
C SER A 64 15.39 -5.55 -9.32
N GLY A 65 15.39 -6.49 -8.37
CA GLY A 65 16.46 -6.67 -7.38
C GLY A 65 16.31 -5.77 -6.16
N HIS A 66 15.31 -4.89 -6.12
CA HIS A 66 15.04 -4.08 -4.94
C HIS A 66 14.50 -4.93 -3.78
N PRO A 67 14.94 -4.68 -2.54
CA PRO A 67 14.46 -5.44 -1.38
C PRO A 67 12.98 -5.18 -1.11
N LEU A 68 12.27 -6.17 -0.57
CA LEU A 68 10.94 -5.98 -0.03
C LEU A 68 10.94 -5.01 1.16
N SER A 69 9.82 -4.33 1.40
CA SER A 69 9.65 -3.60 2.66
C SER A 69 9.52 -4.54 3.85
N PRO A 70 9.91 -4.11 5.07
CA PRO A 70 9.71 -4.91 6.28
C PRO A 70 8.24 -5.34 6.46
N ALA A 71 7.28 -4.46 6.19
CA ALA A 71 5.85 -4.77 6.24
C ALA A 71 5.45 -5.88 5.28
N LEU A 72 5.86 -5.75 4.01
CA LEU A 72 5.50 -6.71 2.98
C LEU A 72 6.09 -8.09 3.28
N ARG A 73 7.34 -8.13 3.77
CA ARG A 73 7.98 -9.38 4.22
C ARG A 73 7.20 -10.03 5.36
N ALA A 74 6.78 -9.25 6.37
CA ALA A 74 6.03 -9.77 7.50
C ALA A 74 4.66 -10.32 7.06
N TRP A 75 3.95 -9.61 6.18
CA TRP A 75 2.67 -10.07 5.65
C TRP A 75 2.82 -11.35 4.81
N LEU A 76 3.78 -11.41 3.89
CA LEU A 76 4.03 -12.60 3.08
C LEU A 76 4.40 -13.83 3.92
N ALA A 77 5.09 -13.62 5.04
CA ALA A 77 5.39 -14.70 6.00
C ALA A 77 4.15 -15.20 6.76
N TYR A 78 3.06 -14.41 6.79
CA TYR A 78 1.77 -14.80 7.35
C TYR A 78 0.85 -15.43 6.30
N ASP A 79 0.51 -14.68 5.24
CA ASP A 79 -0.35 -15.14 4.15
C ASP A 79 -0.11 -14.37 2.85
N SER A 80 -0.06 -15.07 1.73
CA SER A 80 0.03 -14.47 0.40
C SER A 80 -1.29 -14.51 -0.38
N GLY A 81 -2.35 -15.12 0.15
CA GLY A 81 -3.55 -15.46 -0.60
C GLY A 81 -4.29 -14.25 -1.12
N MET A 82 -4.42 -13.21 -0.30
CA MET A 82 -5.01 -11.93 -0.73
C MET A 82 -4.24 -11.30 -1.88
N LEU A 83 -2.90 -11.30 -1.84
CA LEU A 83 -2.05 -10.74 -2.88
C LEU A 83 -2.11 -11.58 -4.17
N GLU A 84 -2.18 -12.90 -4.04
CA GLU A 84 -2.31 -13.83 -5.16
C GLU A 84 -3.59 -13.58 -5.98
N ARG A 85 -4.73 -13.31 -5.31
CA ARG A 85 -5.98 -12.96 -6.00
C ARG A 85 -5.90 -11.67 -6.80
N HIS A 86 -4.97 -10.78 -6.46
CA HIS A 86 -4.76 -9.51 -7.16
C HIS A 86 -3.57 -9.58 -8.14
N GLY A 87 -3.18 -10.78 -8.55
CA GLY A 87 -2.19 -10.98 -9.62
C GLY A 87 -0.76 -10.65 -9.22
N TRP A 88 -0.40 -10.84 -7.94
CA TRP A 88 0.98 -10.63 -7.49
C TRP A 88 1.94 -11.73 -7.94
N PHE A 89 1.45 -12.91 -8.28
CA PHE A 89 2.28 -14.07 -8.57
C PHE A 89 1.97 -14.67 -9.94
N ASP A 90 3.01 -15.09 -10.64
CA ASP A 90 2.89 -15.88 -11.86
C ASP A 90 2.56 -17.36 -11.55
N GLU A 91 2.39 -18.17 -12.61
CA GLU A 91 2.13 -19.61 -12.49
C GLU A 91 3.24 -20.39 -11.76
N ARG A 92 4.45 -19.83 -11.66
CA ARG A 92 5.59 -20.41 -10.95
C ARG A 92 5.67 -19.93 -9.50
N GLY A 93 4.78 -19.01 -9.10
CA GLY A 93 4.74 -18.43 -7.78
C GLY A 93 5.76 -17.30 -7.55
N ALA A 94 6.42 -16.81 -8.60
CA ALA A 94 7.31 -15.65 -8.54
C ALA A 94 6.51 -14.35 -8.62
N LEU A 95 7.07 -13.24 -8.10
CA LEU A 95 6.42 -11.92 -8.21
C LEU A 95 6.25 -11.52 -9.69
N ALA A 96 5.04 -11.10 -10.04
CA ALA A 96 4.65 -10.69 -11.39
C ALA A 96 4.29 -9.18 -11.39
N PRO A 97 5.30 -8.28 -11.40
CA PRO A 97 5.06 -6.85 -11.48
C PRO A 97 4.42 -6.49 -12.81
N ARG A 98 3.57 -5.47 -12.79
CA ARG A 98 3.03 -4.80 -13.97
C ARG A 98 3.50 -3.35 -14.00
N THR A 99 3.36 -2.69 -15.14
CA THR A 99 3.44 -1.23 -15.20
C THR A 99 2.17 -0.59 -14.64
N LEU A 100 2.21 0.73 -14.39
CA LEU A 100 1.01 1.46 -13.99
C LEU A 100 -0.06 1.40 -15.08
N GLY A 101 0.34 1.60 -16.34
CA GLY A 101 -0.54 1.53 -17.51
C GLY A 101 -1.17 0.16 -17.70
N GLU A 102 -0.40 -0.93 -17.54
CA GLU A 102 -0.92 -2.30 -17.61
C GLU A 102 -2.02 -2.54 -16.57
N ILE A 103 -1.77 -2.18 -15.30
CA ILE A 103 -2.80 -2.26 -14.25
C ILE A 103 -4.02 -1.41 -14.63
N ALA A 104 -3.82 -0.17 -15.09
CA ALA A 104 -4.93 0.70 -15.42
C ALA A 104 -5.76 0.19 -16.62
N VAL A 105 -5.13 -0.43 -17.62
CA VAL A 105 -5.83 -1.05 -18.76
C VAL A 105 -6.64 -2.26 -18.30
N GLU A 106 -6.07 -3.12 -17.44
CA GLU A 106 -6.76 -4.28 -16.90
C GLU A 106 -7.98 -3.89 -16.05
N GLU A 107 -7.86 -2.81 -15.28
CA GLU A 107 -8.88 -2.41 -14.30
C GLU A 107 -9.94 -1.43 -14.84
N TYR A 108 -9.57 -0.59 -15.81
CA TYR A 108 -10.44 0.47 -16.36
C TYR A 108 -10.69 0.35 -17.88
N GLY A 109 -10.05 -0.61 -18.55
CA GLY A 109 -10.10 -0.76 -20.00
C GLY A 109 -9.18 0.20 -20.75
N GLU A 110 -8.94 -0.09 -22.03
CA GLU A 110 -7.97 0.61 -22.90
C GLU A 110 -8.13 2.13 -22.92
N LEU A 111 -9.38 2.62 -22.96
CA LEU A 111 -9.69 4.05 -23.05
C LEU A 111 -9.09 4.85 -21.89
N TRP A 112 -9.29 4.36 -20.66
CA TRP A 112 -8.79 5.03 -19.47
C TRP A 112 -7.38 4.58 -19.13
N GLY A 113 -7.05 3.31 -19.31
CA GLY A 113 -5.74 2.76 -18.96
C GLY A 113 -4.58 3.38 -19.75
N SER A 114 -4.78 3.67 -21.05
CA SER A 114 -3.77 4.30 -21.90
C SER A 114 -3.34 5.69 -21.41
N CYS A 115 -4.15 6.36 -20.60
CA CYS A 115 -3.82 7.64 -19.97
C CYS A 115 -2.69 7.54 -18.93
N PHE A 116 -2.51 6.37 -18.32
CA PHE A 116 -1.51 6.14 -17.27
C PHE A 116 -0.15 5.67 -17.82
N GLU A 117 -0.14 5.03 -18.99
CA GLU A 117 1.08 4.43 -19.55
C GLU A 117 2.26 5.40 -19.76
N PRO A 118 2.07 6.66 -20.22
CA PRO A 118 3.17 7.62 -20.33
C PRO A 118 3.89 7.89 -19.01
N PHE A 119 3.25 7.60 -17.88
CA PHE A 119 3.77 7.82 -16.53
C PHE A 119 4.32 6.56 -15.89
N SER A 120 4.14 5.37 -16.48
CA SER A 120 4.60 4.08 -15.95
C SER A 120 6.07 4.10 -15.48
N GLY A 121 6.95 4.78 -16.22
CA GLY A 121 8.37 4.91 -15.85
C GLY A 121 8.62 5.64 -14.52
N LEU A 122 7.71 6.50 -14.06
CA LEU A 122 7.81 7.15 -12.76
C LEU A 122 7.55 6.16 -11.61
N PHE A 123 6.70 5.15 -11.84
CA PHE A 123 6.23 4.22 -10.82
C PHE A 123 7.00 2.90 -10.80
N GLY A 124 7.74 2.58 -11.87
CA GLY A 124 8.51 1.33 -11.96
C GLY A 124 7.60 0.11 -11.83
N GLU A 125 8.08 -0.91 -11.11
CA GLU A 125 7.27 -2.10 -10.81
C GLU A 125 6.07 -1.75 -9.94
N CYS A 126 4.89 -2.15 -10.38
CA CYS A 126 3.63 -1.89 -9.71
C CYS A 126 2.89 -3.20 -9.38
N PHE A 127 2.18 -3.18 -8.26
CA PHE A 127 1.38 -4.30 -7.79
C PHE A 127 0.00 -3.83 -7.34
N LEU A 128 -1.05 -4.42 -7.92
CA LEU A 128 -2.43 -4.12 -7.57
C LEU A 128 -2.75 -4.60 -6.16
N LEU A 129 -3.35 -3.74 -5.36
CA LEU A 129 -3.85 -4.03 -4.03
C LEU A 129 -5.38 -3.98 -4.04
N PRO A 130 -6.05 -4.69 -3.11
CA PRO A 130 -7.47 -4.48 -2.85
C PRO A 130 -7.77 -2.98 -2.70
N GLY A 131 -8.65 -2.48 -3.56
CA GLY A 131 -9.03 -1.07 -3.63
C GLY A 131 -10.54 -0.90 -3.73
N GLY A 132 -11.03 0.31 -3.44
CA GLY A 132 -12.45 0.63 -3.41
C GLY A 132 -13.16 0.47 -4.76
N SER A 133 -14.50 0.61 -4.72
CA SER A 133 -15.40 0.40 -5.88
C SER A 133 -14.86 0.97 -7.19
N ASP A 134 -14.56 2.27 -7.22
CA ASP A 134 -14.26 2.99 -8.46
C ASP A 134 -12.77 3.38 -8.57
N SER A 135 -11.98 3.11 -7.53
CA SER A 135 -10.56 3.45 -7.46
C SER A 135 -9.66 2.27 -7.10
N ARG A 136 -8.52 2.14 -7.77
CA ARG A 136 -7.56 1.04 -7.52
C ARG A 136 -6.44 1.49 -6.61
N ARG A 137 -5.88 0.56 -5.83
CA ARG A 137 -4.70 0.82 -5.00
C ARG A 137 -3.51 0.12 -5.63
N VAL A 138 -2.39 0.82 -5.76
CA VAL A 138 -1.20 0.30 -6.40
C VAL A 138 0.00 0.57 -5.52
N LEU A 139 0.69 -0.49 -5.10
CA LEU A 139 2.03 -0.37 -4.52
C LEU A 139 3.04 -0.15 -5.65
N SER A 140 3.88 0.88 -5.53
CA SER A 140 4.88 1.24 -6.54
C SER A 140 6.29 1.16 -5.95
N VAL A 141 7.14 0.32 -6.55
CA VAL A 141 8.55 0.17 -6.16
C VAL A 141 9.38 1.37 -6.62
N GLY A 142 8.99 1.95 -7.76
CA GLY A 142 9.75 3.01 -8.43
C GLY A 142 10.87 2.52 -9.32
N PRO A 143 11.42 3.40 -10.18
CA PRO A 143 12.47 3.02 -11.10
C PRO A 143 13.81 2.76 -10.38
N ASN A 144 14.00 3.29 -9.16
CA ASN A 144 15.23 3.08 -8.38
C ASN A 144 14.99 2.50 -6.98
N GLY A 145 13.80 1.96 -6.70
CA GLY A 145 13.49 1.38 -5.40
C GLY A 145 13.40 2.42 -4.28
N GLU A 146 12.82 3.60 -4.56
CA GLU A 146 12.72 4.69 -3.61
C GLU A 146 11.77 4.33 -2.45
N ARG A 147 12.35 4.16 -1.27
CA ARG A 147 11.64 3.87 -0.02
C ARG A 147 11.72 5.04 0.95
N ASP A 148 10.80 5.09 1.90
CA ASP A 148 10.91 6.02 3.03
C ASP A 148 11.98 5.57 4.05
N GLU A 149 12.09 6.32 5.14
CA GLU A 149 13.01 6.06 6.24
C GLU A 149 12.77 4.73 6.98
N LEU A 150 11.62 4.10 6.79
CA LEU A 150 11.27 2.80 7.36
C LEU A 150 11.44 1.66 6.35
N GLY A 151 11.86 1.97 5.12
CA GLY A 151 12.00 0.99 4.06
C GLY A 151 10.68 0.61 3.39
N GLU A 152 9.64 1.43 3.52
CA GLU A 152 8.33 1.19 2.90
C GLU A 152 8.22 1.83 1.52
N TYR A 153 7.39 1.21 0.68
CA TYR A 153 7.05 1.70 -0.66
C TYR A 153 5.66 2.36 -0.64
N PRO A 154 5.47 3.48 -1.35
CA PRO A 154 4.21 4.20 -1.35
C PRO A 154 3.10 3.39 -2.03
N VAL A 155 1.86 3.63 -1.58
CA VAL A 155 0.65 3.14 -2.24
C VAL A 155 -0.11 4.32 -2.84
N PHE A 156 -0.43 4.21 -4.12
CA PHE A 156 -1.20 5.19 -4.87
C PHE A 156 -2.66 4.74 -5.02
N ALA A 157 -3.58 5.69 -4.96
CA ALA A 157 -4.92 5.52 -5.50
C ALA A 157 -4.92 5.93 -6.98
N LEU A 158 -5.50 5.10 -7.84
CA LEU A 158 -5.84 5.45 -9.21
C LEU A 158 -7.35 5.66 -9.27
N ASP A 159 -7.78 6.66 -10.02
CA ASP A 159 -9.18 7.03 -10.15
C ASP A 159 -9.37 7.73 -11.51
N VAL A 160 -10.57 7.56 -12.08
CA VAL A 160 -10.96 7.98 -13.42
C VAL A 160 -12.35 8.63 -13.46
N ASP A 161 -13.03 8.79 -12.30
CA ASP A 161 -14.42 9.26 -12.24
C ASP A 161 -14.60 10.69 -12.82
N ASP A 162 -13.65 11.59 -12.57
CA ASP A 162 -13.64 12.95 -13.13
C ASP A 162 -12.57 13.11 -14.22
N LEU A 163 -11.32 12.88 -13.84
CA LEU A 163 -10.14 12.90 -14.70
C LEU A 163 -9.25 11.74 -14.28
N PRO A 164 -8.48 11.12 -15.19
CA PRO A 164 -7.52 10.08 -14.80
C PRO A 164 -6.41 10.69 -13.95
N TYR A 165 -6.23 10.22 -12.73
CA TYR A 165 -5.18 10.70 -11.82
C TYR A 165 -4.66 9.60 -10.90
N ALA A 166 -3.39 9.75 -10.50
CA ALA A 166 -2.73 8.92 -9.52
C ALA A 166 -2.39 9.76 -8.29
N VAL A 167 -2.85 9.36 -7.10
CA VAL A 167 -2.65 10.09 -5.84
C VAL A 167 -1.91 9.26 -4.83
N LEU A 168 -0.88 9.82 -4.21
CA LEU A 168 -0.20 9.22 -3.08
C LEU A 168 -1.19 9.10 -1.90
N MET A 169 -1.66 7.87 -1.65
CA MET A 169 -2.70 7.60 -0.65
C MET A 169 -2.10 7.17 0.69
N TYR A 170 -1.13 6.26 0.65
CA TYR A 170 -0.45 5.77 1.86
C TYR A 170 1.07 5.87 1.71
N PRO A 171 1.79 6.19 2.81
CA PRO A 171 3.25 6.25 2.79
C PRO A 171 3.90 4.87 2.81
N GLY A 172 3.14 3.78 2.89
CA GLY A 172 3.70 2.46 3.06
C GLY A 172 2.66 1.35 3.05
N PHE A 173 3.12 0.13 2.82
CA PHE A 173 2.27 -1.07 2.87
C PHE A 173 1.76 -1.34 4.29
N ASP A 174 2.56 -0.97 5.31
CA ASP A 174 2.18 -0.99 6.72
C ASP A 174 0.90 -0.18 6.99
N VAL A 175 0.87 1.06 6.50
CA VAL A 175 -0.25 1.98 6.73
C VAL A 175 -1.46 1.56 5.90
N TYR A 176 -1.25 1.12 4.65
CA TYR A 176 -2.31 0.53 3.82
C TYR A 176 -2.99 -0.65 4.53
N LEU A 177 -2.21 -1.63 5.02
CA LEU A 177 -2.76 -2.79 5.72
C LEU A 177 -3.53 -2.38 6.98
N ALA A 178 -2.98 -1.49 7.81
CA ALA A 178 -3.63 -1.06 9.03
C ALA A 178 -4.94 -0.27 8.77
N ALA A 179 -4.95 0.61 7.77
CA ALA A 179 -6.14 1.34 7.36
C ALA A 179 -7.23 0.37 6.91
N THR A 180 -6.87 -0.54 6.00
CA THR A 180 -7.78 -1.56 5.46
C THR A 180 -8.26 -2.52 6.54
N ALA A 181 -7.41 -2.81 7.53
CA ALA A 181 -7.77 -3.64 8.67
C ALA A 181 -8.65 -2.95 9.71
N GLY A 182 -8.95 -1.66 9.57
CA GLY A 182 -9.76 -0.89 10.51
C GLY A 182 -9.02 -0.47 11.78
N LEU A 183 -7.68 -0.43 11.74
CA LEU A 183 -6.84 -0.11 12.90
C LEU A 183 -6.46 1.38 12.99
N LEU A 184 -6.64 2.13 11.91
CA LEU A 184 -6.48 3.58 11.92
C LEU A 184 -7.82 4.22 12.21
N PRO A 185 -7.84 5.33 12.98
CA PRO A 185 -9.08 6.06 13.19
C PRO A 185 -9.64 6.51 11.82
N PRO A 186 -10.97 6.49 11.62
CA PRO A 186 -11.56 7.07 10.43
C PRO A 186 -11.10 8.53 10.35
N GLY A 187 -10.45 8.89 9.24
CA GLY A 187 -10.02 10.26 9.04
C GLY A 187 -11.23 11.17 8.85
N ASP A 188 -11.27 12.29 9.57
CA ASP A 188 -12.26 13.33 9.36
C ASP A 188 -11.97 14.18 8.10
N LEU A 189 -10.81 13.96 7.47
CA LEU A 189 -10.33 14.73 6.34
C LEU A 189 -10.69 14.03 5.01
N PRO A 190 -11.31 14.74 4.06
CA PRO A 190 -11.67 14.18 2.76
C PRO A 190 -10.45 13.99 1.85
N GLY A 191 -10.56 13.05 0.92
CA GLY A 191 -9.60 12.84 -0.17
C GLY A 191 -8.59 11.71 0.07
N TYR A 192 -8.03 11.18 -1.02
CA TYR A 192 -7.09 10.06 -0.95
C TYR A 192 -5.77 10.42 -0.26
N ASP A 193 -5.30 11.65 -0.37
CA ASP A 193 -4.04 12.11 0.22
C ASP A 193 -4.19 12.68 1.64
N ALA A 194 -5.33 12.46 2.31
CA ALA A 194 -5.63 13.00 3.64
C ALA A 194 -4.52 12.77 4.68
N LEU A 195 -3.76 11.66 4.57
CA LEU A 195 -2.64 11.34 5.47
C LEU A 195 -1.47 12.33 5.38
N LYS A 196 -1.40 13.19 4.36
CA LYS A 196 -0.41 14.29 4.30
C LYS A 196 -0.63 15.33 5.41
N HIS A 197 -1.83 15.36 5.99
CA HIS A 197 -2.20 16.25 7.10
C HIS A 197 -2.12 15.58 8.48
N ASP A 198 -1.99 14.25 8.52
CA ASP A 198 -1.80 13.53 9.78
C ASP A 198 -0.34 13.69 10.25
N PRO A 199 -0.07 14.29 11.43
CA PRO A 199 1.29 14.50 11.92
C PRO A 199 2.14 13.21 12.01
N ARG A 200 1.51 12.04 12.14
CA ARG A 200 2.18 10.73 12.18
C ARG A 200 2.73 10.35 10.81
N TYR A 201 1.96 10.60 9.74
CA TYR A 201 2.28 10.10 8.39
C TYR A 201 2.83 11.18 7.46
N ALA A 202 2.57 12.45 7.74
CA ALA A 202 2.90 13.59 6.88
C ALA A 202 4.38 13.67 6.49
N HIS A 203 5.31 13.22 7.34
CA HIS A 203 6.73 13.20 7.03
C HIS A 203 7.05 12.21 5.90
N ARG A 204 6.58 10.96 6.05
CA ARG A 204 6.78 9.89 5.08
C ARG A 204 6.05 10.19 3.76
N MET A 205 4.84 10.74 3.84
CA MET A 205 4.09 11.22 2.66
C MET A 205 4.90 12.27 1.87
N ARG A 206 5.48 13.27 2.56
CA ARG A 206 6.34 14.29 1.93
C ARG A 206 7.59 13.69 1.29
N ALA A 207 8.18 12.67 1.90
CA ALA A 207 9.36 12.00 1.36
C ALA A 207 9.03 11.34 0.01
N HIS A 208 7.93 10.59 -0.07
CA HIS A 208 7.48 9.98 -1.32
C HIS A 208 7.04 10.99 -2.36
N ALA A 209 6.29 12.03 -1.98
CA ALA A 209 5.91 13.12 -2.86
C ALA A 209 7.13 13.75 -3.55
N ARG A 210 8.19 14.05 -2.79
CA ARG A 210 9.45 14.58 -3.34
C ARG A 210 10.18 13.58 -4.25
N GLY A 211 10.22 12.31 -3.86
CA GLY A 211 10.93 11.27 -4.62
C GLY A 211 10.23 10.85 -5.91
N ARG A 212 8.90 10.89 -5.95
CA ARG A 212 8.08 10.35 -7.05
C ARG A 212 7.41 11.43 -7.90
N LEU A 213 6.88 12.47 -7.26
CA LEU A 213 5.93 13.43 -7.84
C LEU A 213 6.45 14.88 -7.78
N LYS A 214 7.76 15.07 -7.68
CA LYS A 214 8.42 16.39 -7.63
C LYS A 214 7.91 17.31 -6.50
N GLY A 215 7.37 16.72 -5.44
CA GLY A 215 6.84 17.42 -4.26
C GLY A 215 5.32 17.54 -4.24
N GLU A 216 4.63 17.20 -5.33
CA GLU A 216 3.17 17.10 -5.38
C GLU A 216 2.69 15.76 -4.82
N TYR A 217 1.39 15.63 -4.56
CA TYR A 217 0.77 14.41 -4.01
C TYR A 217 -0.06 13.66 -5.04
N ASP A 218 -0.38 14.30 -6.15
CA ASP A 218 -1.15 13.77 -7.23
C ASP A 218 -0.46 14.00 -8.56
N LEU A 219 -0.89 13.24 -9.55
CA LEU A 219 -0.46 13.32 -10.92
C LEU A 219 -1.70 13.21 -11.79
N LEU A 220 -2.03 14.28 -12.49
CA LEU A 220 -3.04 14.25 -13.54
C LEU A 220 -2.48 13.48 -14.74
N CYS A 221 -3.07 12.33 -15.05
CA CYS A 221 -2.62 11.41 -16.08
C CYS A 221 -3.34 11.71 -17.40
N LEU A 222 -3.16 12.90 -17.95
CA LEU A 222 -3.67 13.21 -19.30
C LEU A 222 -2.59 12.99 -20.37
N PRO A 223 -2.96 12.49 -21.57
CA PRO A 223 -2.04 12.30 -22.68
C PRO A 223 -1.53 13.62 -23.28
#